data_AF-A0A1H3U570-F1
#
_entry.id   AF-A0A1H3U570-F1
#
_cell.length_a   1.000
_cell.length_b   1.000
_cell.length_c   1.000
_cell.angle_alpha   90.00
_cell.angle_beta   90.00
_cell.angle_gamma   90.00
#
_symmetry.space_group_name_H-M   'P 1'
#
loop_
_entity.id
_entity.type
_entity.pdbx_description
1 polymer ?
#
loop_
_entity_poly.entity_id
_entity_poly.type
_entity_poly.pdbx_seq_one_letter_code
_entity_poly.pdbx_strand_id
1 'polypeptide(L)' 'MGNLHFEGADRAIIHSGDIEKPIARLYLLKDGWHAKLATVHTKQAWSGPYDSPEAAVAELIGSSVLD' A
#
# COMPACT_ATOMS: atom_id res chain seq x y z
N MET A 1 -0.11 -14.91 7.56
CA MET A 1 -1.02 -14.38 6.53
C MET A 1 -0.44 -13.04 6.11
N GLY A 2 -0.05 -12.89 4.86
CA GLY A 2 0.65 -11.69 4.40
C GLY A 2 -0.29 -10.48 4.37
N ASN A 3 0.23 -9.31 4.73
CA ASN A 3 -0.52 -8.05 4.67
C ASN A 3 -0.59 -7.47 3.25
N LEU A 4 -0.30 -8.31 2.24
CA LEU A 4 -0.12 -7.93 0.85
C LEU A 4 -0.83 -8.95 -0.04
N HIS A 5 -1.70 -8.46 -0.91
CA HIS A 5 -2.44 -9.25 -1.88
C HIS A 5 -2.21 -8.70 -3.28
N PHE A 6 -1.62 -9.49 -4.17
CA PHE A 6 -1.38 -9.08 -5.55
C PHE A 6 -2.64 -9.27 -6.41
N GLU A 7 -3.16 -8.18 -6.99
CA GLU A 7 -4.25 -8.23 -7.96
C GLU A 7 -3.74 -8.41 -9.40
N GLY A 8 -2.43 -8.25 -9.61
CA GLY A 8 -1.76 -8.39 -10.90
C GLY A 8 -0.26 -8.15 -10.81
N ALA A 9 0.40 -8.02 -11.97
CA ALA A 9 1.83 -7.72 -12.03
C ALA A 9 2.17 -6.27 -11.65
N ASP A 10 1.23 -5.35 -11.86
CA ASP A 10 1.37 -3.91 -11.64
C ASP A 10 0.55 -3.39 -10.45
N ARG A 11 -0.15 -4.27 -9.73
CA ARG A 11 -1.12 -3.89 -8.70
C ARG A 11 -1.11 -4.83 -7.50
N ALA A 12 -1.18 -4.23 -6.31
CA ALA A 12 -1.37 -4.97 -5.08
C ALA A 12 -2.22 -4.19 -4.07
N ILE A 13 -2.75 -4.89 -3.07
CA ILE A 13 -3.55 -4.36 -1.98
C ILE A 13 -2.81 -4.63 -0.67
N ILE A 14 -2.70 -3.61 0.17
CA ILE A 14 -2.20 -3.72 1.53
C ILE A 14 -3.40 -3.80 2.48
N HIS A 15 -3.45 -4.81 3.35
CA HIS A 15 -4.54 -5.01 4.31
C HIS A 15 -4.02 -5.60 5.63
N SER A 16 -4.68 -5.30 6.76
CA SER A 16 -4.27 -5.77 8.10
C SER A 16 -4.89 -7.13 8.49
N GLY A 17 -5.46 -7.85 7.53
CA GLY A 17 -6.15 -9.13 7.77
C GLY A 17 -7.48 -9.24 7.02
N ASP A 18 -8.17 -8.13 6.79
CA ASP A 18 -9.42 -8.07 6.02
C ASP A 18 -9.18 -7.34 4.69
N ILE A 19 -9.30 -8.06 3.58
CA ILE A 19 -9.08 -7.52 2.23
C ILE A 19 -10.19 -6.56 1.77
N GLU A 20 -11.39 -6.65 2.35
CA GLU A 20 -12.51 -5.76 2.07
C GLU A 20 -12.30 -4.38 2.74
N LYS A 21 -11.43 -4.33 3.75
CA LYS A 21 -10.96 -3.09 4.41
C LYS A 21 -9.46 -2.87 4.15
N PRO A 22 -9.07 -2.56 2.90
CA PRO A 22 -7.67 -2.32 2.59
C PRO A 22 -7.16 -1.08 3.33
N ILE A 23 -5.90 -1.13 3.76
CA ILE A 23 -5.17 0.03 4.26
C ILE A 23 -4.78 0.93 3.08
N ALA A 24 -4.25 0.33 2.02
CA ALA A 24 -3.77 1.03 0.85
C ALA A 24 -3.79 0.15 -0.40
N ARG A 25 -3.75 0.81 -1.57
CA ARG A 25 -3.58 0.16 -2.88
C ARG A 25 -2.25 0.57 -3.50
N LEU A 26 -1.50 -0.40 -3.98
CA LEU A 26 -0.23 -0.25 -4.65
C LEU A 26 -0.40 -0.28 -6.17
N TYR A 27 0.31 0.63 -6.83
CA TYR A 27 0.37 0.76 -8.28
C TYR A 27 1.82 0.85 -8.72
N LEU A 28 2.25 -0.04 -9.61
CA LEU A 28 3.55 0.04 -10.26
C LEU A 28 3.47 1.09 -11.37
N LEU A 29 4.13 2.21 -11.14
CA LEU A 29 4.29 3.30 -12.11
C LEU A 29 5.70 3.24 -12.73
N LYS A 30 5.98 4.16 -13.66
CA LYS A 30 7.26 4.19 -14.38
C LYS A 30 8.47 4.42 -13.48
N ASP A 31 8.28 5.08 -12.34
CA ASP A 31 9.33 5.42 -11.38
C ASP A 31 9.38 4.48 -10.17
N GLY A 32 8.47 3.51 -10.06
CA GLY A 32 8.43 2.54 -8.96
C GLY A 32 7.04 2.25 -8.44
N TRP A 33 6.95 1.64 -7.26
CA TRP A 33 5.67 1.34 -6.62
C TRP A 33 5.15 2.55 -5.87
N HIS A 34 3.88 2.89 -6.07
CA HIS A 34 3.20 3.98 -5.38
C HIS A 34 2.02 3.42 -4.59
N ALA A 35 1.95 3.78 -3.32
CA ALA A 35 0.83 3.43 -2.44
C ALA A 35 -0.19 4.56 -2.41
N LYS A 36 -1.46 4.21 -2.49
CA LYS A 36 -2.59 5.11 -2.26
C LYS A 36 -3.37 4.63 -1.05
N LEU A 37 -3.39 5.42 0.02
CA LEU A 37 -4.16 5.15 1.23
C LEU A 37 -5.65 5.06 0.89
N ALA A 38 -6.32 4.03 1.42
CA ALA A 38 -7.74 3.79 1.18
C ALA A 38 -8.64 4.74 2.01
N THR A 39 -8.16 5.16 3.18
CA THR A 39 -8.88 6.03 4.13
C THR A 39 -8.77 7.51 3.81
N VAL A 40 -7.78 7.91 3.01
CA VAL A 40 -7.52 9.31 2.67
C VAL A 40 -7.99 9.57 1.23
N HIS A 41 -9.04 10.37 1.08
CA HIS A 41 -9.59 10.74 -0.24
C HIS A 41 -9.00 12.02 -0.82
N THR A 42 -7.93 12.56 -0.22
CA THR A 42 -7.26 13.77 -0.69
C THR A 42 -6.12 13.43 -1.65
N LYS A 43 -5.64 14.40 -2.44
CA LYS A 43 -4.47 14.22 -3.33
C LYS A 43 -3.19 13.82 -2.59
N GLN A 44 -3.12 14.04 -1.27
CA GLN A 44 -2.01 13.66 -0.40
C GLN A 44 -2.06 12.19 0.04
N ALA A 45 -3.06 11.42 -0.41
CA ALA A 45 -3.18 10.00 -0.10
C ALA A 45 -2.12 9.11 -0.76
N TRP A 46 -1.23 9.68 -1.58
CA TRP A 46 -0.21 8.95 -2.31
C TRP A 46 1.13 8.99 -1.58
N SER A 47 1.82 7.86 -1.56
CA SER A 47 3.15 7.71 -0.96
C SER A 47 4.03 6.85 -1.87
N GLY A 48 5.34 7.08 -1.82
CA GLY A 48 6.32 6.48 -2.71
C GLY A 48 7.14 7.52 -3.49
N PRO A 49 7.95 7.09 -4.48
CA PRO A 49 8.09 5.70 -4.95
C PRO A 49 8.77 4.78 -3.95
N TYR A 50 8.38 3.50 -3.97
CA TYR A 50 9.00 2.39 -3.24
C TYR A 50 9.68 1.43 -4.22
N ASP A 51 10.81 0.85 -3.81
CA ASP A 51 11.54 -0.16 -4.58
C ASP A 51 10.73 -1.47 -4.75
N SER A 52 9.91 -1.82 -3.76
CA SER A 52 9.10 -3.04 -3.76
C SER A 52 7.76 -2.85 -3.05
N PRO A 53 6.74 -3.67 -3.36
CA PRO A 53 5.46 -3.62 -2.68
C PRO A 53 5.58 -3.98 -1.19
N GLU A 54 6.54 -4.84 -0.82
CA GLU A 54 6.84 -5.19 0.58
C GLU A 54 7.40 -4.00 1.36
N ALA A 55 8.23 -3.15 0.73
CA ALA A 55 8.75 -1.95 1.37
C ALA A 55 7.60 -0.98 1.70
N ALA A 56 6.64 -0.83 0.80
CA ALA A 56 5.44 -0.03 1.04
C ALA A 56 4.59 -0.57 2.19
N VAL A 57 4.46 -1.90 2.32
CA VAL A 57 3.78 -2.54 3.44
C VAL A 57 4.47 -2.21 4.76
N ALA A 58 5.80 -2.34 4.81
CA ALA A 58 6.58 -2.05 6.01
C ALA A 58 6.41 -0.60 6.47
N GLU A 59 6.44 0.37 5.54
CA GLU A 59 6.28 1.79 5.85
C GLU A 59 4.86 2.14 6.32
N LEU A 60 3.83 1.62 5.63
CA LEU A 60 2.44 1.96 5.91
C LEU A 60 1.89 1.27 7.17
N ILE A 61 2.31 0.02 7.42
CA ILE A 61 1.91 -0.70 8.64
C ILE A 61 2.81 -0.32 9.82
N GLY A 62 4.11 -0.15 9.58
CA GLY A 62 5.06 0.33 10.59
C GLY A 62 4.71 1.71 11.13
N SER A 63 4.24 2.63 10.27
CA SER A 63 3.74 3.95 10.70
C SER A 63 2.41 3.89 11.47
N SER A 64 1.61 2.83 11.28
CA SER A 64 0.30 2.70 11.96
C SER A 64 0.40 2.14 13.39
N VAL A 65 1.58 1.70 13.83
CA VAL A 65 1.81 1.12 15.18
C VAL A 65 2.23 2.19 16.22
N LEU A 66 2.38 3.45 15.82
CA LEU A 66 2.87 4.53 16.70
C LEU A 66 1.82 5.56 17.15
N ASP A 67 0.52 5.31 16.95
CA ASP A 67 -0.56 6.14 17.52
C ASP A 67 -1.44 5.35 18.50
#